data_AF-A0A1B7VWW5-F1
#
_entry.id   AF-A0A1B7VWW5-F1
#
_cell.length_a   1.000
_cell.length_b   1.000
_cell.length_c   1.000
_cell.angle_alpha   90.00
_cell.angle_beta   90.00
_cell.angle_gamma   90.00
#
_symmetry.space_group_name_H-M   'P 1'
#
loop_
_entity.id
_entity.type
_entity.pdbx_description
1 polymer ?
#
loop_
_entity_poly.entity_id
_entity_poly.type
_entity_poly.pdbx_seq_one_letter_code
_entity_poly.pdbx_strand_id
1 'polypeptide(L)'
;MSTNTNSEVTEFCLEGRFLDFVIKDEYKLKGLLLGTSEGECYIKLAKHLRSAFDLHLPQGTWLQVVGTKQYNAKKDQLTLVAEQVMAANSNTGIVVEQSLAKTKKSKVQTILICQKSDCMQRGSKALCQALEFELKNNGLENSVAIKGTGCMKNCKAGPNLVMPDKTRYSKIKAEQVPVLINKHFSGEIREKVDNSQVQEIYPTPTVAHPPLDKERGNFVYH
;
A
#
# COMPACT_ATOMS: atom_id res chain seq x y z
N MET A 1 58.37 13.69 -15.28
CA MET A 1 57.79 12.74 -14.30
C MET A 1 56.32 13.10 -14.12
N SER A 2 55.45 12.47 -14.89
CA SER A 2 54.00 12.71 -14.83
C SER A 2 53.44 11.79 -13.76
N THR A 3 53.09 12.33 -12.59
CA THR A 3 52.42 11.56 -11.53
C THR A 3 50.98 11.30 -11.96
N ASN A 4 50.78 10.20 -12.67
CA ASN A 4 49.47 9.58 -12.82
C ASN A 4 48.99 9.19 -11.43
N THR A 5 48.19 10.05 -10.79
CA THR A 5 47.40 9.64 -9.63
C THR A 5 46.30 8.75 -10.14
N ASN A 6 46.62 7.47 -10.30
CA ASN A 6 45.69 6.42 -10.65
C ASN A 6 44.74 6.24 -9.47
N SER A 7 43.70 7.06 -9.40
CA SER A 7 42.57 6.81 -8.53
C SER A 7 41.92 5.54 -9.06
N GLU A 8 42.09 4.42 -8.34
CA GLU A 8 41.42 3.17 -8.66
C GLU A 8 39.91 3.40 -8.56
N VAL A 9 39.29 3.59 -9.72
CA VAL A 9 37.85 3.64 -9.88
C VAL A 9 37.42 2.24 -10.28
N THR A 10 36.98 1.46 -9.30
CA THR A 10 36.48 0.10 -9.57
C THR A 10 34.97 0.15 -9.77
N GLU A 11 34.47 -0.52 -10.79
CA GLU A 11 33.03 -0.67 -10.98
C GLU A 11 32.42 -1.54 -9.88
N PHE A 12 31.13 -1.33 -9.61
CA PHE A 12 30.35 -2.19 -8.75
C PHE A 12 28.96 -2.42 -9.33
N CYS A 13 28.43 -3.59 -9.05
CA CYS A 13 27.01 -3.90 -9.16
C CYS A 13 26.54 -4.32 -7.77
N LEU A 14 25.52 -3.65 -7.25
CA LEU A 14 24.97 -3.90 -5.92
C LEU A 14 23.46 -4.03 -6.03
N GLU A 15 22.92 -5.04 -5.36
CA GLU A 15 21.48 -5.22 -5.23
C GLU A 15 21.03 -4.99 -3.80
N GLY A 16 19.86 -4.37 -3.64
CA GLY A 16 19.29 -4.15 -2.32
C GLY A 16 17.91 -3.53 -2.36
N ARG A 17 17.24 -3.52 -1.21
CA ARG A 17 15.93 -2.88 -1.05
C ARG A 17 16.11 -1.38 -0.92
N PHE A 18 15.40 -0.62 -1.71
CA PHE A 18 15.32 0.83 -1.54
C PHE A 18 14.76 1.18 -0.15
N LEU A 19 15.45 2.01 0.61
CA LEU A 19 15.02 2.46 1.93
C LEU A 19 14.56 3.91 1.91
N ASP A 20 15.36 4.83 1.36
CA ASP A 20 14.95 6.23 1.27
C ASP A 20 15.83 7.02 0.31
N PHE A 21 15.36 8.20 -0.08
CA PHE A 21 16.16 9.22 -0.72
C PHE A 21 16.99 9.99 0.30
N VAL A 22 18.22 10.33 -0.08
CA VAL A 22 19.04 11.30 0.66
C VAL A 22 18.94 12.63 -0.06
N ILE A 23 18.18 13.55 0.53
CA ILE A 23 17.96 14.91 0.03
C ILE A 23 18.83 15.89 0.83
N LYS A 24 19.52 16.78 0.13
CA LYS A 24 20.27 17.90 0.71
C LYS A 24 19.49 19.19 0.50
N ASP A 25 19.58 20.11 1.46
CA ASP A 25 18.99 21.45 1.35
C ASP A 25 17.48 21.42 1.06
N GLU A 26 16.77 20.39 1.56
CA GLU A 26 15.32 20.16 1.43
C GLU A 26 14.75 19.85 0.04
N TYR A 27 15.48 20.12 -1.05
CA TYR A 27 14.99 19.86 -2.43
C TYR A 27 15.97 19.13 -3.35
N LYS A 28 17.25 19.01 -2.98
CA LYS A 28 18.28 18.47 -3.88
C LYS A 28 18.55 17.00 -3.62
N LEU A 29 18.06 16.13 -4.48
CA LEU A 29 18.39 14.71 -4.47
C LEU A 29 19.91 14.51 -4.56
N LYS A 30 20.49 13.76 -3.61
CA LYS A 30 21.93 13.50 -3.50
C LYS A 30 22.27 12.03 -3.70
N GLY A 31 21.42 11.13 -3.22
CA GLY A 31 21.67 9.70 -3.23
C GLY A 31 20.47 8.87 -2.78
N LEU A 32 20.67 7.56 -2.71
CA LEU A 32 19.72 6.58 -2.22
C LEU A 32 20.32 5.88 -1.00
N LEU A 33 19.47 5.40 -0.10
CA LEU A 33 19.80 4.46 0.94
C LEU A 33 19.24 3.09 0.54
N LEU A 34 20.08 2.06 0.48
CA LEU A 34 19.68 0.68 0.20
C LEU A 34 19.90 -0.22 1.41
N GLY A 35 18.99 -1.15 1.66
CA GLY A 35 19.18 -2.27 2.57
C GLY A 35 19.73 -3.47 1.81
N THR A 36 20.92 -3.92 2.18
CA THR A 36 21.60 -5.12 1.65
C THR A 36 21.68 -6.19 2.75
N SER A 37 22.16 -7.39 2.43
CA SER A 37 22.45 -8.43 3.44
C SER A 37 23.52 -8.01 4.45
N GLU A 38 24.39 -7.07 4.08
CA GLU A 38 25.46 -6.52 4.92
C GLU A 38 25.00 -5.30 5.74
N GLY A 39 23.76 -4.84 5.52
CA GLY A 39 23.17 -3.69 6.21
C GLY A 39 22.79 -2.54 5.28
N GLU A 40 22.59 -1.37 5.87
CA GLU A 40 22.20 -0.16 5.14
C GLU A 40 23.41 0.49 4.44
N CYS A 41 23.28 0.75 3.14
CA CYS A 41 24.32 1.29 2.29
C CYS A 41 23.86 2.59 1.63
N TYR A 42 24.62 3.66 1.79
CA TYR A 42 24.39 4.92 1.09
C TYR A 42 25.07 4.92 -0.28
N ILE A 43 24.29 5.21 -1.32
CA ILE A 43 24.80 5.32 -2.69
C ILE A 43 24.54 6.73 -3.20
N LYS A 44 25.60 7.44 -3.54
CA LYS A 44 25.52 8.77 -4.14
C LYS A 44 25.06 8.63 -5.58
N LEU A 45 24.03 9.37 -5.99
CA LEU A 45 23.62 9.40 -7.39
C LEU A 45 24.60 10.28 -8.19
N ALA A 46 24.98 9.84 -9.39
CA ALA A 46 25.69 10.67 -10.35
C ALA A 46 24.85 11.89 -10.77
N LYS A 47 25.50 12.90 -11.35
CA LYS A 47 24.86 14.21 -11.61
C LYS A 47 23.67 14.08 -12.56
N HIS A 48 23.79 13.29 -13.62
CA HIS A 48 22.71 13.06 -14.59
C HIS A 48 21.53 12.33 -13.96
N LEU A 49 21.78 11.34 -13.09
CA LEU A 49 20.71 10.66 -12.38
C LEU A 49 19.92 11.61 -11.48
N ARG A 50 20.56 12.52 -10.74
CA ARG A 50 19.85 13.42 -9.80
C ARG A 50 18.79 14.29 -10.44
N SER A 51 18.99 14.71 -11.69
CA SER A 51 18.05 15.59 -12.40
C SER A 51 16.92 14.82 -13.08
N ALA A 52 17.13 13.55 -13.41
CA ALA A 52 16.19 12.72 -14.15
C ALA A 52 15.54 11.62 -13.29
N PHE A 53 15.97 11.45 -12.02
CA PHE A 53 15.48 10.40 -11.16
C PHE A 53 14.01 10.64 -10.77
N ASP A 54 13.18 9.64 -10.99
CA ASP A 54 11.81 9.66 -10.48
C ASP A 54 11.83 9.49 -8.95
N LEU A 55 11.32 10.49 -8.24
CA LEU A 55 11.20 10.46 -6.78
C LEU A 55 10.00 9.61 -6.31
N HIS A 56 9.19 9.09 -7.24
CA HIS A 56 8.10 8.15 -6.94
C HIS A 56 8.57 6.69 -6.84
N LEU A 57 9.77 6.45 -6.31
CA LEU A 57 10.25 5.09 -6.04
C LEU A 57 9.70 4.59 -4.70
N PRO A 58 8.92 3.49 -4.65
CA PRO A 58 8.39 2.98 -3.39
C PRO A 58 9.49 2.40 -2.50
N GLN A 59 9.52 2.77 -1.22
CA GLN A 59 10.38 2.12 -0.23
C GLN A 59 10.12 0.61 -0.21
N GLY A 60 11.18 -0.18 -0.17
CA GLY A 60 11.17 -1.64 -0.27
C GLY A 60 11.45 -2.19 -1.67
N THR A 61 11.36 -1.35 -2.72
CA THR A 61 11.63 -1.77 -4.11
C THR A 61 13.03 -2.37 -4.24
N TRP A 62 13.14 -3.55 -4.84
CA TRP A 62 14.44 -4.16 -5.10
C TRP A 62 15.12 -3.45 -6.27
N LEU A 63 16.28 -2.87 -5.99
CA LEU A 63 17.08 -2.15 -6.97
C LEU A 63 18.36 -2.90 -7.25
N GLN A 64 18.73 -2.95 -8.53
CA GLN A 64 20.08 -3.19 -8.97
C GLN A 64 20.73 -1.84 -9.30
N VAL A 65 21.88 -1.57 -8.70
CA VAL A 65 22.62 -0.33 -8.86
C VAL A 65 23.99 -0.63 -9.42
N VAL A 66 24.28 -0.01 -10.56
CA VAL A 66 25.58 -0.09 -11.22
C VAL A 66 26.27 1.25 -11.12
N GLY A 67 27.55 1.22 -10.75
CA GLY A 67 28.28 2.44 -10.50
C GLY A 67 29.75 2.22 -10.29
N THR A 68 30.40 3.24 -9.72
CA THR A 68 31.83 3.24 -9.44
C THR A 68 32.12 3.49 -7.97
N LYS A 69 33.14 2.80 -7.45
CA LYS A 69 33.73 3.06 -6.15
C LYS A 69 34.80 4.12 -6.32
N GLN A 70 34.62 5.25 -5.66
CA GLN A 70 35.56 6.37 -5.71
C GLN A 70 36.23 6.52 -4.35
N TYR A 71 37.53 6.29 -4.30
CA TYR A 71 38.32 6.51 -3.10
C TYR A 71 38.87 7.94 -3.05
N ASN A 72 38.57 8.67 -1.98
CA ASN A 72 39.11 9.99 -1.74
C ASN A 72 40.24 9.93 -0.71
N ALA A 73 41.49 9.86 -1.19
CA ALA A 73 42.68 9.80 -0.36
C ALA A 73 42.83 10.97 0.64
N LYS A 74 42.20 12.13 0.38
CA LYS A 74 42.26 13.30 1.28
C LYS A 74 41.29 13.21 2.47
N LYS A 75 40.24 12.41 2.35
CA LYS A 75 39.19 12.24 3.36
C LYS A 75 39.13 10.83 3.93
N ASP A 76 40.05 9.96 3.50
CA ASP A 76 40.07 8.53 3.79
C ASP A 76 38.67 7.90 3.64
N GLN A 77 38.01 8.23 2.53
CA GLN A 77 36.59 7.93 2.34
C GLN A 77 36.37 7.22 1.01
N LEU A 78 35.82 6.02 1.08
CA LEU A 78 35.26 5.29 -0.05
C LEU A 78 33.81 5.76 -0.29
N THR A 79 33.49 6.18 -1.51
CA THR A 79 32.14 6.59 -1.91
C THR A 79 31.64 5.72 -3.06
N LEU A 80 30.44 5.16 -2.92
CA LEU A 80 29.73 4.52 -4.02
C LEU A 80 28.98 5.58 -4.83
N VAL A 81 29.25 5.67 -6.13
CA VAL A 81 28.56 6.57 -7.06
C VAL A 81 27.79 5.75 -8.08
N ALA A 82 26.46 5.81 -8.04
CA ALA A 82 25.59 5.17 -9.00
C ALA A 82 25.58 5.94 -10.33
N GLU A 83 25.85 5.21 -11.42
CA GLU A 83 25.71 5.71 -12.79
C GLU A 83 24.38 5.23 -13.41
N GLN A 84 23.86 4.09 -12.94
CA GLN A 84 22.58 3.51 -13.34
C GLN A 84 21.87 2.87 -12.15
N VAL A 85 20.54 2.99 -12.11
CA VAL A 85 19.68 2.33 -11.12
C VAL A 85 18.51 1.70 -11.87
N MET A 86 18.30 0.42 -11.66
CA MET A 86 17.27 -0.37 -12.33
C MET A 86 16.45 -1.09 -11.26
N ALA A 87 15.14 -1.22 -11.46
CA ALA A 87 14.38 -2.21 -10.70
C ALA A 87 14.93 -3.58 -11.10
N ALA A 88 15.34 -4.40 -10.14
CA ALA A 88 15.79 -5.75 -10.49
C ALA A 88 14.55 -6.58 -10.85
N ASN A 89 14.61 -7.27 -11.98
CA ASN A 89 13.50 -8.07 -12.48
C ASN A 89 13.35 -9.33 -11.60
N SER A 90 12.61 -9.25 -10.50
CA SER A 90 12.18 -10.45 -9.78
C SER A 90 10.96 -11.06 -10.50
N ASN A 91 11.19 -11.80 -11.58
CA ASN A 91 10.22 -12.82 -11.96
C ASN A 91 10.38 -14.01 -10.99
N THR A 92 9.24 -14.46 -10.45
CA THR A 92 9.01 -15.62 -9.57
C THR A 92 9.41 -15.54 -8.09
N GLY A 93 8.40 -15.66 -7.21
CA GLY A 93 8.41 -16.74 -6.21
C GLY A 93 8.36 -16.35 -4.73
N ILE A 94 7.23 -16.63 -4.10
CA ILE A 94 6.93 -16.59 -2.67
C ILE A 94 7.96 -17.38 -1.83
N VAL A 95 8.50 -16.78 -0.76
CA VAL A 95 8.46 -17.34 0.62
C VAL A 95 8.70 -16.26 1.69
N VAL A 96 7.59 -15.91 2.35
CA VAL A 96 7.38 -15.86 3.82
C VAL A 96 8.50 -15.24 4.69
N GLU A 97 8.20 -14.03 5.15
CA GLU A 97 8.14 -13.63 6.57
C GLU A 97 9.33 -13.97 7.49
N GLN A 98 10.04 -12.94 7.94
CA GLN A 98 10.15 -12.61 9.36
C GLN A 98 10.86 -11.25 9.58
N SER A 99 10.08 -10.29 10.07
CA SER A 99 10.35 -9.49 11.27
C SER A 99 11.67 -8.69 11.38
N LEU A 100 11.58 -7.35 11.28
CA LEU A 100 11.66 -6.41 12.43
C LEU A 100 12.05 -4.98 11.99
N ALA A 101 11.15 -4.04 12.28
CA ALA A 101 11.39 -2.69 12.80
C ALA A 101 12.32 -1.72 12.04
N LYS A 102 11.71 -0.72 11.36
CA LYS A 102 11.58 0.65 11.90
C LYS A 102 10.82 1.58 10.94
N THR A 103 9.61 1.91 11.35
CA THR A 103 8.68 2.82 10.71
C THR A 103 9.21 4.26 10.77
N LYS A 104 9.55 4.86 9.62
CA LYS A 104 9.49 6.33 9.49
C LYS A 104 8.01 6.73 9.54
N LYS A 105 7.67 7.73 10.36
CA LYS A 105 6.28 8.20 10.56
C LYS A 105 5.68 8.72 9.25
N SER A 106 5.09 7.83 8.45
CA SER A 106 4.10 8.20 7.45
C SER A 106 2.84 8.66 8.18
N LYS A 107 2.22 9.72 7.67
CA LYS A 107 1.01 10.29 8.26
C LYS A 107 -0.10 9.24 8.19
N VAL A 108 -0.42 8.62 9.32
CA VAL A 108 -1.46 7.58 9.42
C VAL A 108 -2.79 8.15 8.91
N GLN A 109 -3.26 7.61 7.78
CA GLN A 109 -4.56 7.95 7.22
C GLN A 109 -5.64 7.42 8.16
N THR A 110 -6.77 8.11 8.29
CA THR A 110 -7.80 7.73 9.27
C THR A 110 -9.18 7.63 8.62
N ILE A 111 -9.81 6.47 8.77
CA ILE A 111 -11.24 6.27 8.51
C ILE A 111 -11.99 6.52 9.81
N LEU A 112 -12.99 7.40 9.77
CA LEU A 112 -13.84 7.71 10.92
C LEU A 112 -15.16 6.97 10.81
N ILE A 113 -15.56 6.23 11.83
CA ILE A 113 -16.84 5.49 11.85
C ILE A 113 -17.71 5.93 13.02
N CYS A 114 -18.98 6.22 12.76
CA CYS A 114 -19.92 6.60 13.81
C CYS A 114 -20.33 5.39 14.65
N GLN A 115 -19.93 5.34 15.91
CA GLN A 115 -20.21 4.21 16.83
C GLN A 115 -21.33 4.52 17.86
N LYS A 116 -22.19 5.51 17.59
CA LYS A 116 -23.38 5.77 18.43
C LYS A 116 -24.51 4.76 18.16
N SER A 117 -25.43 4.65 19.12
CA SER A 117 -26.52 3.67 19.19
C SER A 117 -27.17 3.40 17.83
N ASP A 118 -27.62 4.44 17.14
CA ASP A 118 -28.36 4.29 15.88
C ASP A 118 -27.51 3.68 14.76
N CYS A 119 -26.23 4.02 14.67
CA CYS A 119 -25.33 3.42 13.69
C CYS A 119 -24.93 2.00 14.10
N MET A 120 -24.74 1.74 15.40
CA MET A 120 -24.45 0.40 15.93
C MET A 120 -25.59 -0.57 15.66
N GLN A 121 -26.84 -0.16 15.93
CA GLN A 121 -28.05 -0.95 15.64
C GLN A 121 -28.22 -1.23 14.14
N ARG A 122 -27.67 -0.37 13.27
CA ARG A 122 -27.73 -0.51 11.80
C ARG A 122 -26.53 -1.23 11.21
N GLY A 123 -25.67 -1.84 12.04
CA GLY A 123 -24.57 -2.68 11.57
C GLY A 123 -23.20 -2.02 11.56
N SER A 124 -23.00 -0.88 12.24
CA SER A 124 -21.68 -0.23 12.30
C SER A 124 -20.59 -1.13 12.90
N LYS A 125 -20.94 -2.09 13.76
CA LYS A 125 -19.98 -3.06 14.31
C LYS A 125 -19.45 -4.00 13.21
N ALA A 126 -20.36 -4.61 12.45
CA ALA A 126 -20.00 -5.49 11.34
C ALA A 126 -19.23 -4.72 10.25
N LEU A 127 -19.61 -3.46 10.01
CA LEU A 127 -18.90 -2.58 9.09
C LEU A 127 -17.46 -2.29 9.55
N CYS A 128 -17.24 -2.06 10.85
CA CYS A 128 -15.91 -1.87 11.43
C CYS A 128 -15.04 -3.13 11.23
N GLN A 129 -15.59 -4.31 11.53
CA GLN A 129 -14.88 -5.59 11.36
C GLN A 129 -14.55 -5.87 9.90
N ALA A 130 -15.47 -5.60 8.99
CA ALA A 130 -15.23 -5.73 7.55
C ALA A 130 -14.15 -4.78 7.06
N LEU A 131 -14.13 -3.52 7.55
CA LEU A 131 -13.07 -2.56 7.25
C LEU A 131 -11.71 -3.04 7.80
N GLU A 132 -11.65 -3.53 9.04
CA GLU A 132 -10.42 -4.06 9.63
C GLU A 132 -9.88 -5.24 8.82
N PHE A 133 -10.76 -6.19 8.46
CA PHE A 133 -10.41 -7.34 7.63
C PHE A 133 -9.89 -6.90 6.26
N GLU A 134 -10.60 -6.00 5.59
CA GLU A 134 -10.22 -5.54 4.26
C GLU A 134 -8.91 -4.74 4.28
N LEU A 135 -8.70 -3.88 5.28
CA LEU A 135 -7.42 -3.17 5.43
C LEU A 135 -6.26 -4.14 5.60
N LYS A 136 -6.42 -5.17 6.42
CA LYS A 136 -5.41 -6.23 6.59
C LYS A 136 -5.18 -7.01 5.29
N ASN A 137 -6.25 -7.36 4.57
CA ASN A 137 -6.15 -8.08 3.31
C ASN A 137 -5.42 -7.27 2.21
N ASN A 138 -5.45 -5.94 2.31
CA ASN A 138 -4.76 -5.04 1.39
C ASN A 138 -3.41 -4.52 1.95
N GLY A 139 -2.91 -5.03 3.07
CA GLY A 139 -1.64 -4.59 3.68
C GLY A 139 -1.64 -3.14 4.20
N LEU A 140 -2.82 -2.59 4.47
CA LEU A 140 -3.05 -1.20 4.88
C LEU A 140 -3.15 -1.03 6.39
N GLU A 141 -3.07 -2.10 7.19
CA GLU A 141 -3.29 -2.07 8.64
C GLU A 141 -2.30 -1.18 9.40
N ASN A 142 -1.11 -0.94 8.82
CA ASN A 142 -0.07 -0.10 9.41
C ASN A 142 -0.12 1.36 8.92
N SER A 143 -0.83 1.64 7.82
CA SER A 143 -0.89 2.97 7.18
C SER A 143 -2.26 3.65 7.33
N VAL A 144 -3.31 2.86 7.56
CA VAL A 144 -4.70 3.31 7.71
C VAL A 144 -5.27 2.85 9.05
N ALA A 145 -5.68 3.80 9.88
CA ALA A 145 -6.35 3.54 11.15
C ALA A 145 -7.86 3.72 11.03
N ILE A 146 -8.64 2.87 11.70
CA ILE A 146 -10.08 3.07 11.90
C ILE A 146 -10.28 3.69 13.28
N LYS A 147 -10.99 4.82 13.35
CA LYS A 147 -11.34 5.47 14.61
C LYS A 147 -12.84 5.62 14.76
N GLY A 148 -13.35 5.19 15.91
CA GLY A 148 -14.71 5.49 16.32
C GLY A 148 -14.90 6.99 16.57
N THR A 149 -16.04 7.52 16.16
CA THR A 149 -16.45 8.90 16.45
C THR A 149 -17.84 8.97 17.06
N GLY A 150 -18.17 10.15 17.58
CA GLY A 150 -19.52 10.51 17.98
C GLY A 150 -20.50 10.60 16.81
N CYS A 151 -21.73 11.03 17.13
CA CYS A 151 -22.81 11.17 16.16
C CYS A 151 -22.45 12.16 15.05
N MET A 152 -22.63 11.74 13.80
CA MET A 152 -22.41 12.58 12.60
C MET A 152 -23.68 13.30 12.13
N LYS A 153 -24.70 13.41 13.00
CA LYS A 153 -26.00 14.07 12.74
C LYS A 153 -26.77 13.51 11.52
N ASN A 154 -26.50 12.27 11.14
CA ASN A 154 -27.15 11.59 10.01
C ASN A 154 -27.67 10.18 10.39
N CYS A 155 -28.25 10.07 11.59
CA CYS A 155 -28.63 8.78 12.18
C CYS A 155 -29.56 7.94 11.31
N LYS A 156 -30.52 8.58 10.62
CA LYS A 156 -31.49 7.90 9.73
C LYS A 156 -30.83 7.19 8.53
N ALA A 157 -29.62 7.61 8.16
CA ALA A 157 -28.84 7.03 7.08
C ALA A 157 -27.63 6.24 7.59
N GLY A 158 -27.61 5.82 8.86
CA GLY A 158 -26.55 4.97 9.39
C GLY A 158 -26.51 3.57 8.75
N PRO A 159 -25.35 2.88 8.77
CA PRO A 159 -24.07 3.31 9.34
C PRO A 159 -23.42 4.46 8.55
N ASN A 160 -22.70 5.34 9.26
CA ASN A 160 -22.02 6.50 8.67
C ASN A 160 -20.50 6.41 8.88
N LEU A 161 -19.73 6.75 7.84
CA LEU A 161 -18.27 6.85 7.92
C LEU A 161 -17.73 8.04 7.10
N VAL A 162 -16.49 8.41 7.38
CA VAL A 162 -15.72 9.43 6.64
C VAL A 162 -14.35 8.86 6.28
N MET A 163 -13.99 9.00 5.01
CA MET A 163 -12.69 8.57 4.46
C MET A 163 -11.59 9.62 4.73
N PRO A 164 -10.30 9.27 4.57
CA PRO A 164 -9.18 10.19 4.82
C PRO A 164 -9.24 11.48 3.97
N ASP A 165 -9.80 11.38 2.76
CA ASP A 165 -10.06 12.49 1.83
C ASP A 165 -11.30 13.34 2.19
N LYS A 166 -11.91 13.08 3.35
CA LYS A 166 -13.14 13.72 3.88
C LYS A 166 -14.42 13.31 3.15
N THR A 167 -14.39 12.33 2.25
CA THR A 167 -15.61 11.78 1.61
C THR A 167 -16.49 11.11 2.65
N ARG A 168 -17.80 11.40 2.63
CA ARG A 168 -18.77 10.85 3.57
C ARG A 168 -19.59 9.75 2.93
N TYR A 169 -19.82 8.68 3.68
CA TYR A 169 -20.68 7.58 3.27
C TYR A 169 -21.73 7.27 4.32
N SER A 170 -22.88 6.78 3.83
CA SER A 170 -24.06 6.46 4.61
C SER A 170 -24.67 5.16 4.07
N LYS A 171 -25.35 4.41 4.95
CA LYS A 171 -26.00 3.12 4.65
C LYS A 171 -25.06 2.08 4.02
N ILE A 172 -23.77 2.15 4.35
CA ILE A 172 -22.79 1.20 3.85
C ILE A 172 -23.01 -0.14 4.54
N LYS A 173 -23.08 -1.19 3.72
CA LYS A 173 -23.10 -2.58 4.18
C LYS A 173 -21.70 -3.17 4.14
N ALA A 174 -21.48 -4.22 4.93
CA ALA A 174 -20.19 -4.90 5.03
C ALA A 174 -19.70 -5.43 3.65
N GLU A 175 -20.61 -5.88 2.80
CA GLU A 175 -20.29 -6.43 1.48
C GLU A 175 -19.76 -5.37 0.50
N GLN A 176 -20.02 -4.08 0.78
CA GLN A 176 -19.57 -2.97 -0.06
C GLN A 176 -18.18 -2.47 0.34
N VAL A 177 -17.61 -2.98 1.42
CA VAL A 177 -16.30 -2.57 1.95
C VAL A 177 -15.16 -2.79 0.95
N PRO A 178 -15.05 -3.92 0.24
CA PRO A 178 -13.96 -4.11 -0.73
C PRO A 178 -13.96 -3.04 -1.82
N VAL A 179 -15.13 -2.69 -2.34
CA VAL A 179 -15.28 -1.63 -3.35
C VAL A 179 -14.92 -0.26 -2.77
N LEU A 180 -15.31 0.00 -1.52
CA LEU A 180 -15.02 1.24 -0.82
C LEU A 180 -13.53 1.43 -0.54
N ILE A 181 -12.84 0.40 -0.06
CA ILE A 181 -11.39 0.41 0.18
C ILE A 181 -10.65 0.60 -1.14
N ASN A 182 -11.00 -0.20 -2.16
CA ASN A 182 -10.46 0.00 -3.50
C ASN A 182 -10.62 1.46 -3.94
N LYS A 183 -11.82 2.04 -3.88
CA LYS A 183 -12.04 3.41 -4.38
C LYS A 183 -11.11 4.47 -3.75
N HIS A 184 -10.86 4.40 -2.44
CA HIS A 184 -10.10 5.44 -1.73
C HIS A 184 -8.61 5.17 -1.61
N PHE A 185 -8.20 3.93 -1.80
CA PHE A 185 -6.80 3.51 -1.66
C PHE A 185 -6.23 2.94 -2.98
N SER A 186 -7.00 2.93 -4.08
CA SER A 186 -6.59 2.46 -5.43
C SER A 186 -5.41 3.21 -6.07
N GLY A 187 -4.86 4.24 -5.44
CA GLY A 187 -3.74 5.03 -5.95
C GLY A 187 -2.36 4.51 -5.56
N GLU A 188 -2.27 3.66 -4.53
CA GLU A 188 -1.04 3.01 -4.09
C GLU A 188 -1.46 1.65 -3.51
N ILE A 189 -1.01 0.54 -4.12
CA ILE A 189 -1.43 -0.85 -3.88
C ILE A 189 -2.66 -1.26 -4.71
N ARG A 190 -2.44 -1.46 -6.01
CA ARG A 190 -3.19 -2.44 -6.81
C ARG A 190 -2.17 -3.36 -7.47
N GLU A 191 -1.63 -4.30 -6.70
CA GLU A 191 -1.10 -5.51 -7.32
C GLU A 191 -2.28 -6.28 -7.89
N LYS A 192 -2.17 -6.52 -9.19
CA LYS A 192 -3.18 -7.12 -10.06
C LYS A 192 -3.52 -8.53 -9.57
N VAL A 193 -4.79 -8.77 -9.28
CA VAL A 193 -5.35 -10.12 -9.38
C VAL A 193 -6.06 -10.17 -10.74
N ASP A 194 -5.39 -10.71 -11.74
CA ASP A 194 -6.06 -11.25 -12.93
C ASP A 194 -6.31 -12.74 -12.73
N ASN A 195 -7.48 -13.15 -13.18
CA ASN A 195 -8.19 -14.38 -12.95
C ASN A 195 -7.77 -15.43 -13.98
N SER A 196 -7.38 -16.63 -13.54
CA SER A 196 -7.55 -17.84 -14.37
C SER A 196 -7.75 -19.09 -13.51
N GLN A 197 -9.03 -19.41 -13.32
CA GLN A 197 -9.62 -20.76 -13.19
C GLN A 197 -9.32 -21.60 -11.94
N VAL A 198 -10.24 -21.56 -10.97
CA VAL A 198 -10.82 -22.79 -10.38
C VAL A 198 -12.33 -22.59 -10.12
N GLN A 199 -13.10 -23.43 -10.83
CA GLN A 199 -14.47 -23.95 -10.62
C GLN A 199 -15.49 -23.23 -9.71
N GLU A 200 -16.69 -23.04 -10.30
CA GLU A 200 -17.97 -22.86 -9.61
C GLU A 200 -18.17 -23.90 -8.50
N ILE A 201 -18.33 -23.45 -7.25
CA ILE A 201 -19.13 -24.17 -6.25
C ILE A 201 -19.88 -23.11 -5.41
N TYR A 202 -21.07 -22.74 -5.86
CA TYR A 202 -22.09 -22.18 -4.96
C TYR A 202 -22.96 -23.33 -4.45
N PRO A 203 -23.01 -23.64 -3.14
CA PRO A 203 -24.21 -24.25 -2.61
C PRO A 203 -25.29 -23.16 -2.64
N THR A 204 -26.23 -23.30 -3.57
CA THR A 204 -27.50 -22.57 -3.54
C THR A 204 -28.15 -22.79 -2.16
N PRO A 205 -28.45 -21.75 -1.37
CA PRO A 205 -29.41 -21.93 -0.30
C PRO A 205 -30.78 -22.13 -0.94
N THR A 206 -31.28 -23.36 -0.88
CA THR A 206 -32.68 -23.71 -1.15
C THR A 206 -33.56 -22.82 -0.29
N VAL A 207 -34.08 -21.74 -0.87
CA VAL A 207 -35.18 -21.00 -0.27
C VAL A 207 -36.41 -21.84 -0.51
N ALA A 208 -36.85 -22.55 0.53
CA ALA A 208 -38.19 -23.12 0.57
C ALA A 208 -39.17 -21.96 0.52
N HIS A 209 -39.70 -21.67 -0.67
CA HIS A 209 -40.91 -20.87 -0.79
C HIS A 209 -42.07 -21.69 -0.21
N PRO A 210 -42.87 -21.14 0.73
CA PRO A 210 -44.19 -21.71 1.01
C PRO A 210 -45.05 -21.61 -0.26
N PRO A 211 -45.92 -22.60 -0.55
CA PRO A 211 -46.74 -22.59 -1.75
C PRO A 211 -47.66 -21.35 -1.76
N LEU A 212 -47.58 -20.59 -2.85
CA LEU A 212 -48.61 -19.61 -3.21
C LEU A 212 -49.84 -20.39 -3.68
N ASP A 213 -50.90 -20.32 -2.87
CA ASP A 213 -52.24 -20.80 -3.20
C ASP A 213 -52.72 -20.14 -4.50
N LYS A 214 -52.85 -20.93 -5.56
CA LYS A 214 -53.54 -20.57 -6.80
C LYS A 214 -54.85 -21.32 -6.90
N GLU A 215 -55.77 -21.07 -5.97
CA GLU A 215 -57.19 -21.34 -6.19
C GLU A 215 -58.05 -20.23 -5.57
N ARG A 216 -58.35 -19.21 -6.38
CA ARG A 216 -59.68 -18.62 -6.58
C ARG A 216 -59.57 -17.22 -7.17
N GLY A 217 -59.35 -17.19 -8.49
CA GLY A 217 -60.04 -16.21 -9.30
C GLY A 217 -61.46 -16.73 -9.52
N ASN A 218 -62.41 -16.29 -8.71
CA ASN A 218 -63.77 -16.12 -9.22
C ASN A 218 -64.54 -15.09 -8.39
N PHE A 219 -64.83 -13.97 -9.05
CA PHE A 219 -65.98 -13.14 -8.73
C PHE A 219 -67.23 -13.90 -9.16
N VAL A 220 -68.17 -14.12 -8.24
CA VAL A 220 -69.58 -14.28 -8.57
C VAL A 220 -70.37 -13.45 -7.56
N TYR A 221 -71.10 -12.47 -8.08
CA TYR A 221 -72.18 -11.76 -7.40
C TYR A 221 -73.36 -12.73 -7.23
N HIS A 222 -73.89 -12.85 -6.01
CA HIS A 222 -75.33 -12.86 -5.70
C HIS A 222 -75.52 -12.82 -4.17
#